data_AF-A0A1Q7LR19-F1
#
_entry.id   AF-A0A1Q7LR19-F1
#
_cell.length_a   1.000
_cell.length_b   1.000
_cell.length_c   1.000
_cell.angle_alpha   90.00
_cell.angle_beta   90.00
_cell.angle_gamma   90.00
#
_symmetry.space_group_name_H-M   'P 1'
#
loop_
_entity.id
_entity.type
_entity.pdbx_description
1 polymer ?
#
loop_
_entity_poly.entity_id
_entity_poly.type
_entity_poly.pdbx_seq_one_letter_code
_entity_poly.pdbx_strand_id
1 'polypeptide(L)'
;MSTVARFHALLWGVFSLGGFIAAFFLPILIYINNIAYPLGLWPVTSQDPTRLLVINQTVSTLFVFAAVGGSLFHGIFRLSATLAELGLKKQEAKITALGYAIIAVGLLALGYYLWVLSPNIIPGLAPPWSK
;
A
#
# COMPACT_ATOMS: atom_id res chain seq x y z
N MET A 1 18.63 20.78 -13.98
CA MET A 1 17.26 20.22 -13.86
C MET A 1 16.57 20.91 -12.69
N SER A 2 15.33 21.40 -12.87
CA SER A 2 14.63 22.13 -11.80
C SER A 2 14.21 21.21 -10.65
N THR A 3 14.03 21.74 -9.44
CA THR A 3 13.55 20.98 -8.27
C THR A 3 12.21 20.29 -8.55
N VAL A 4 11.31 20.96 -9.27
CA VAL A 4 10.01 20.42 -9.68
C VAL A 4 10.19 19.19 -10.59
N ALA A 5 11.09 19.27 -11.57
CA ALA A 5 11.35 18.14 -12.47
C ALA A 5 11.96 16.94 -11.72
N ARG A 6 12.82 17.17 -10.72
CA ARG A 6 13.37 16.10 -9.86
C ARG A 6 12.30 15.42 -9.04
N PHE A 7 11.41 16.20 -8.43
CA PHE A 7 10.31 15.66 -7.64
C PHE A 7 9.35 14.84 -8.51
N HIS A 8 8.99 15.34 -9.69
CA HIS A 8 8.17 14.62 -10.65
C HIS A 8 8.80 13.26 -11.04
N ALA A 9 10.10 13.25 -11.34
CA ALA A 9 10.82 12.02 -11.65
C ALA A 9 10.84 11.01 -10.49
N LEU A 10 10.98 11.47 -9.24
CA LEU A 10 10.90 10.61 -8.06
C LEU A 10 9.52 9.96 -7.92
N LEU A 11 8.44 10.73 -8.09
CA LEU A 11 7.08 10.20 -8.02
C LEU A 11 6.82 9.15 -9.11
N TRP A 12 7.34 9.36 -10.32
CA TRP A 12 7.33 8.35 -11.37
C TRP A 12 8.14 7.10 -11.03
N GLY A 13 9.27 7.26 -10.34
CA GLY A 13 10.04 6.14 -9.81
C GLY A 13 9.23 5.30 -8.82
N VAL A 14 8.56 5.96 -7.86
CA VAL A 14 7.68 5.30 -6.88
C VAL A 14 6.49 4.62 -7.57
N PHE A 15 5.88 5.28 -8.56
CA PHE A 15 4.82 4.70 -9.39
C PHE A 15 5.27 3.39 -10.06
N SER A 16 6.47 3.40 -10.63
CA SER A 16 7.01 2.26 -11.38
C SER A 16 7.35 1.09 -10.47
N LEU A 17 7.99 1.37 -9.33
CA LEU A 17 8.28 0.37 -8.31
C LEU A 17 7.00 -0.22 -7.71
N GLY A 18 6.02 0.62 -7.39
CA GLY A 18 4.71 0.18 -6.89
C GLY A 18 4.00 -0.73 -7.88
N GLY A 19 4.05 -0.41 -9.17
CA GLY A 19 3.48 -1.23 -10.25
C GLY A 19 4.17 -2.59 -10.38
N PHE A 20 5.51 -2.61 -10.32
CA PHE A 20 6.28 -3.85 -10.32
C PHE A 20 5.88 -4.74 -9.14
N ILE A 21 5.88 -4.20 -7.91
CA ILE A 21 5.51 -4.97 -6.71
C ILE A 21 4.06 -5.48 -6.83
N ALA A 22 3.13 -4.63 -7.26
CA ALA A 22 1.73 -5.00 -7.45
C ALA A 22 1.58 -6.16 -8.44
N ALA A 23 2.29 -6.13 -9.59
CA ALA A 23 2.18 -7.15 -10.62
C ALA A 23 2.54 -8.56 -10.12
N PHE A 24 3.56 -8.68 -9.25
CA PHE A 24 3.98 -9.98 -8.72
C PHE A 24 3.18 -10.41 -7.50
N PHE A 25 2.96 -9.50 -6.55
CA PHE A 25 2.49 -9.87 -5.22
C PHE A 25 1.00 -9.66 -5.00
N LEU A 26 0.38 -8.67 -5.66
CA LEU A 26 -1.04 -8.39 -5.44
C LEU A 26 -1.94 -9.59 -5.81
N PRO A 27 -1.71 -10.32 -6.93
CA PRO A 27 -2.49 -11.53 -7.23
C PRO A 27 -2.37 -12.60 -6.15
N ILE A 28 -1.16 -12.81 -5.61
CA ILE A 28 -0.89 -13.80 -4.56
C ILE A 28 -1.59 -13.40 -3.26
N LEU A 29 -1.48 -12.13 -2.86
CA LEU A 29 -2.12 -11.60 -1.65
C LEU A 29 -3.65 -11.65 -1.76
N ILE A 30 -4.20 -11.30 -2.93
CA ILE A 30 -5.64 -11.42 -3.20
C ILE A 30 -6.06 -12.89 -3.09
N TYR A 31 -5.35 -13.80 -3.74
CA TYR A 31 -5.66 -15.22 -3.71
C TYR A 31 -5.65 -15.76 -2.27
N ILE A 32 -4.58 -15.56 -1.52
CA ILE A 32 -4.45 -16.11 -0.17
C ILE A 32 -5.53 -15.54 0.76
N ASN A 33 -5.69 -14.22 0.81
CA ASN A 33 -6.55 -13.56 1.79
C ASN A 33 -8.03 -13.54 1.41
N ASN A 34 -8.36 -13.38 0.12
CA ASN A 34 -9.74 -13.16 -0.32
C ASN A 34 -10.37 -14.37 -1.02
N ILE A 35 -9.58 -15.40 -1.36
CA ILE A 35 -10.09 -16.61 -2.01
C ILE A 35 -9.78 -17.84 -1.14
N ALA A 36 -8.50 -18.14 -0.91
CA ALA A 36 -8.10 -19.38 -0.26
C ALA A 36 -8.53 -19.44 1.21
N TYR A 37 -8.29 -18.40 2.00
CA TYR A 37 -8.68 -18.38 3.40
C TYR A 37 -10.20 -18.42 3.62
N PRO A 38 -11.02 -17.57 2.98
CA PRO A 38 -12.48 -17.61 3.17
C PRO A 38 -13.14 -18.91 2.70
N LEU A 39 -12.55 -19.60 1.72
CA LEU A 39 -13.06 -20.87 1.20
C LEU A 39 -12.48 -22.11 1.92
N GLY A 40 -11.66 -21.93 2.96
CA GLY A 40 -11.02 -23.04 3.67
C GLY A 40 -9.99 -23.80 2.84
N LEU A 41 -9.50 -23.22 1.74
CA LEU A 41 -8.45 -23.78 0.90
C LEU A 41 -7.04 -23.44 1.41
N TRP A 42 -6.93 -22.66 2.48
CA TRP A 42 -5.68 -22.30 3.14
C TRP A 42 -5.19 -23.45 4.03
N PRO A 43 -4.14 -24.21 3.63
CA PRO A 43 -3.79 -25.46 4.29
C PRO A 43 -2.84 -25.28 5.48
N VAL A 44 -2.45 -24.05 5.81
CA VAL A 44 -1.37 -23.79 6.77
C VAL A 44 -1.91 -23.74 8.21
N THR A 45 -3.02 -23.04 8.45
CA THR A 45 -3.59 -22.86 9.80
C THR A 45 -5.00 -22.28 9.72
N SER A 46 -5.77 -22.36 10.81
CA SER A 46 -7.05 -21.66 10.95
C SER A 46 -6.90 -20.15 11.19
N GLN A 47 -5.70 -19.68 11.51
CA GLN A 47 -5.42 -18.27 11.73
C GLN A 47 -5.45 -17.48 10.41
N ASP A 48 -5.93 -16.23 10.50
CA ASP A 48 -5.93 -15.26 9.40
C ASP A 48 -4.50 -15.07 8.83
N PRO A 49 -4.30 -15.29 7.51
CA PRO A 49 -3.01 -15.10 6.86
C PRO A 49 -2.40 -13.71 7.08
N THR A 50 -3.22 -12.66 7.15
CA THR A 50 -2.74 -11.29 7.37
C THR A 50 -2.11 -11.15 8.76
N ARG A 51 -2.74 -11.73 9.78
CA ARG A 51 -2.19 -11.74 11.14
C ARG A 51 -0.89 -12.54 11.22
N LEU A 52 -0.81 -13.69 10.56
CA LEU A 52 0.41 -14.50 10.51
C LEU A 52 1.59 -13.76 9.87
N LEU A 53 1.32 -13.02 8.80
CA LEU A 53 2.35 -12.27 8.09
C LEU A 53 2.86 -11.08 8.90
N VAL A 54 2.02 -10.43 9.70
CA VAL A 54 2.37 -9.15 10.33
C VAL A 54 2.85 -9.31 11.77
N ILE A 55 2.25 -10.19 12.57
CA ILE A 55 2.52 -10.25 14.01
C ILE A 55 3.97 -10.65 14.29
N ASN A 56 4.72 -9.76 14.96
CA ASN A 56 6.11 -9.94 15.41
C ASN A 56 7.13 -10.22 14.28
N GLN A 57 6.81 -9.87 13.03
CA GLN A 57 7.68 -10.08 11.89
C GLN A 57 7.93 -8.75 11.15
N THR A 58 9.04 -8.08 11.49
CA THR A 58 9.39 -6.77 10.92
C THR A 58 9.51 -6.82 9.40
N VAL A 59 10.22 -7.82 8.86
CA VAL A 59 10.44 -7.97 7.42
C VAL A 59 9.12 -8.15 6.67
N SER A 60 8.28 -9.07 7.12
CA SER A 60 6.99 -9.35 6.51
C SER A 60 6.04 -8.15 6.61
N THR A 61 6.12 -7.38 7.70
CA THR A 61 5.30 -6.17 7.81
C THR A 61 5.75 -5.07 6.85
N LEU A 62 7.06 -4.85 6.72
CA LEU A 62 7.59 -3.91 5.71
C LEU A 62 7.23 -4.35 4.29
N PHE A 63 7.24 -5.65 4.02
CA PHE A 63 6.76 -6.20 2.77
C PHE A 63 5.27 -5.88 2.54
N VAL A 64 4.39 -6.09 3.52
CA VAL A 64 2.97 -5.73 3.41
C VAL A 64 2.80 -4.22 3.17
N PHE A 65 3.56 -3.37 3.87
CA PHE A 65 3.54 -1.93 3.64
C PHE A 65 3.94 -1.59 2.19
N ALA A 66 5.04 -2.17 1.70
CA ALA A 66 5.51 -1.93 0.34
C ALA A 66 4.54 -2.46 -0.72
N ALA A 67 3.96 -3.64 -0.52
CA ALA A 67 3.02 -4.27 -1.44
C ALA A 67 1.69 -3.51 -1.51
N VAL A 68 1.06 -3.26 -0.36
CA VAL A 68 -0.24 -2.58 -0.30
C VAL A 68 -0.08 -1.09 -0.60
N GLY A 69 0.90 -0.42 0.03
CA GLY A 69 1.17 0.99 -0.18
C GLY A 69 1.66 1.31 -1.60
N GLY A 70 2.54 0.46 -2.15
CA GLY A 70 2.99 0.57 -3.54
C GLY A 70 1.85 0.37 -4.53
N SER A 71 0.97 -0.61 -4.30
CA SER A 71 -0.22 -0.84 -5.12
C SER A 71 -1.18 0.35 -5.06
N LEU A 72 -1.43 0.92 -3.86
CA LEU A 72 -2.27 2.11 -3.68
C LEU A 72 -1.69 3.30 -4.44
N PHE A 73 -0.40 3.59 -4.27
CA PHE A 73 0.27 4.68 -4.97
C PHE A 73 0.16 4.49 -6.48
N HIS A 74 0.52 3.31 -6.99
CA HIS A 74 0.48 2.99 -8.41
C HIS A 74 -0.94 3.15 -8.99
N GLY A 75 -1.93 2.55 -8.34
CA GLY A 75 -3.32 2.55 -8.78
C GLY A 75 -3.92 3.95 -8.83
N ILE A 76 -3.77 4.73 -7.75
CA ILE A 76 -4.33 6.09 -7.69
C ILE A 76 -3.60 7.05 -8.63
N PHE A 77 -2.28 6.92 -8.77
CA PHE A 77 -1.51 7.72 -9.72
C PHE A 77 -1.97 7.45 -11.16
N ARG A 78 -2.14 6.18 -11.55
CA ARG A 78 -2.65 5.82 -12.88
C ARG A 78 -4.09 6.26 -13.10
N LEU A 79 -4.96 6.01 -12.12
CA LEU A 79 -6.37 6.39 -12.18
C LEU A 79 -6.54 7.90 -12.39
N SER A 80 -5.76 8.72 -11.68
CA SER A 80 -5.79 10.18 -11.81
C SER A 80 -5.45 10.64 -13.23
N ALA A 81 -4.40 10.06 -13.83
CA ALA A 81 -4.02 10.35 -15.21
C ALA A 81 -5.09 9.87 -16.21
N THR A 82 -5.62 8.66 -16.03
CA THR A 82 -6.68 8.10 -16.88
C THR A 82 -7.96 8.94 -16.83
N LEU A 83 -8.36 9.45 -15.67
CA LEU A 83 -9.53 10.33 -15.56
C LEU A 83 -9.35 11.64 -16.34
N ALA A 84 -8.14 12.22 -16.31
CA ALA A 84 -7.84 13.41 -17.12
C ALA A 84 -7.90 13.11 -18.62
N GLU A 85 -7.38 11.94 -19.04
CA GLU A 85 -7.44 11.45 -20.42
C GLU A 85 -8.87 11.16 -20.89
N LEU A 86 -9.77 10.70 -19.99
CA LEU A 86 -11.17 10.39 -20.28
C LEU A 86 -12.12 11.61 -20.30
N GLY A 87 -11.58 12.82 -20.37
CA GLY A 87 -12.38 14.04 -20.56
C GLY A 87 -12.47 14.96 -19.34
N LEU A 88 -11.85 14.61 -18.21
CA LEU A 88 -11.77 15.47 -17.03
C LEU A 88 -10.51 16.35 -16.98
N LYS A 89 -9.91 16.64 -18.15
CA LYS A 89 -8.67 17.44 -18.25
C LYS A 89 -8.78 18.82 -17.59
N LYS A 90 -9.95 19.47 -17.64
CA LYS A 90 -10.17 20.77 -16.96
C LYS A 90 -10.07 20.66 -15.44
N GLN A 91 -10.27 19.46 -14.88
CA GLN A 91 -10.22 19.15 -13.46
C GLN A 91 -8.93 18.42 -13.05
N GLU A 92 -7.98 18.23 -13.96
CA GLU A 92 -6.75 17.45 -13.74
C GLU A 92 -6.00 17.85 -12.47
N ALA A 93 -5.85 19.15 -12.21
CA ALA A 93 -5.21 19.64 -10.99
C ALA A 93 -5.96 19.22 -9.71
N LYS A 94 -7.30 19.26 -9.72
CA LYS A 94 -8.14 18.84 -8.59
C LYS A 94 -8.09 17.33 -8.39
N ILE A 95 -8.18 16.56 -9.47
CA ILE A 95 -8.09 15.09 -9.45
C ILE A 95 -6.72 14.67 -8.91
N THR A 96 -5.65 15.28 -9.41
CA THR A 96 -4.28 15.00 -8.96
C THR A 96 -4.09 15.33 -7.48
N ALA A 97 -4.58 16.49 -7.02
CA ALA A 97 -4.53 16.86 -5.60
C ALA A 97 -5.30 15.87 -4.71
N LEU A 98 -6.52 15.48 -5.14
CA LEU A 98 -7.32 14.48 -4.44
C LEU A 98 -6.63 13.11 -4.43
N GLY A 99 -6.03 12.70 -5.54
CA GLY A 99 -5.27 11.45 -5.64
C GLY A 99 -4.12 11.40 -4.65
N TYR A 100 -3.30 12.46 -4.57
CA TYR A 100 -2.23 12.53 -3.56
C TYR A 100 -2.76 12.56 -2.12
N ALA A 101 -3.91 13.21 -1.88
CA ALA A 101 -4.54 13.18 -0.56
C ALA A 101 -4.99 11.75 -0.17
N ILE A 102 -5.62 11.02 -1.09
CA ILE A 102 -6.02 9.61 -0.89
C ILE A 102 -4.80 8.73 -0.61
N ILE A 103 -3.72 8.90 -1.40
CA ILE A 103 -2.46 8.18 -1.20
C ILE A 103 -1.90 8.47 0.20
N ALA A 104 -1.80 9.74 0.58
CA ALA A 104 -1.23 10.13 1.87
C ALA A 104 -2.04 9.56 3.04
N VAL A 105 -3.36 9.73 3.03
CA VAL A 105 -4.26 9.19 4.06
C VAL A 105 -4.19 7.66 4.11
N GLY A 106 -4.19 6.99 2.95
CA GLY A 106 -4.11 5.54 2.88
C GLY A 106 -2.79 4.98 3.38
N LEU A 107 -1.66 5.62 3.06
CA LEU A 107 -0.34 5.21 3.56
C LEU A 107 -0.21 5.43 5.07
N LEU A 108 -0.75 6.55 5.59
CA LEU A 108 -0.77 6.82 7.04
C LEU A 108 -1.65 5.80 7.77
N ALA A 109 -2.85 5.52 7.25
CA ALA A 109 -3.74 4.51 7.82
C ALA A 109 -3.08 3.12 7.80
N LEU A 110 -2.47 2.73 6.68
CA LEU A 110 -1.75 1.46 6.55
C LEU A 110 -0.60 1.37 7.57
N GLY A 111 0.23 2.40 7.66
CA GLY A 111 1.33 2.46 8.63
C GLY A 111 0.82 2.35 10.06
N TYR A 112 -0.26 3.03 10.40
CA TYR A 112 -0.90 2.95 11.71
C TYR A 112 -1.41 1.53 12.01
N TYR A 113 -2.17 0.91 11.11
CA TYR A 113 -2.69 -0.45 11.32
C TYR A 113 -1.58 -1.48 11.47
N LEU A 114 -0.54 -1.40 10.65
CA LEU A 114 0.61 -2.30 10.75
C LEU A 114 1.38 -2.12 12.06
N TRP A 115 1.50 -0.88 12.54
CA TRP A 115 2.08 -0.58 13.85
C TRP A 115 1.25 -1.15 15.01
N VAL A 116 -0.09 -1.04 14.94
CA VAL A 116 -0.99 -1.66 15.92
C VAL A 116 -0.85 -3.18 15.95
N LEU A 117 -0.77 -3.81 14.77
CA LEU A 117 -0.69 -5.26 14.61
C LEU A 117 0.69 -5.84 14.94
N SER A 118 1.75 -5.03 14.81
CA SER A 118 3.11 -5.43 15.15
C SER A 118 3.84 -4.31 15.89
N PRO A 119 3.57 -4.19 17.22
CA PRO A 119 4.12 -3.16 18.09
C PRO A 119 5.65 -3.03 18.05
N ASN A 120 6.33 -4.14 17.77
CA ASN A 120 7.79 -4.25 17.81
C ASN A 120 8.49 -3.83 16.51
N ILE A 121 7.75 -3.33 15.51
CA ILE A 121 8.32 -2.85 14.24
C ILE A 121 9.29 -1.69 14.44
N ILE A 122 8.96 -0.78 15.35
CA ILE A 122 9.86 0.30 15.76
C ILE A 122 10.24 0.03 17.21
N PRO A 123 11.49 -0.38 17.49
CA PRO A 123 11.97 -0.57 18.85
C PRO A 123 11.74 0.70 19.68
N GLY A 124 11.09 0.55 20.84
CA GLY A 124 10.84 1.67 21.76
C GLY A 124 9.62 2.53 21.43
N LEU A 125 8.89 2.26 20.34
CA LEU A 125 7.66 2.94 19.98
C LEU A 125 6.50 1.94 19.96
N ALA A 126 6.24 1.25 21.07
CA ALA A 126 5.06 0.39 21.15
C ALA A 126 3.79 1.26 21.32
N PRO A 127 2.62 0.83 20.79
CA PRO A 127 1.38 1.55 21.01
C PRO A 127 1.07 1.70 22.51
N PRO A 128 0.52 2.84 22.96
CA PRO A 128 0.24 3.09 24.38
C PRO A 128 -0.61 2.01 25.08
N TRP A 129 -1.43 1.30 24.30
CA TRP A 129 -2.32 0.24 24.75
C TRP A 129 -1.74 -1.18 24.65
N SER A 130 -0.47 -1.34 24.27
CA SER A 130 0.19 -2.66 24.16
C SER A 130 0.82 -3.15 25.47
N LYS A 131 0.56 -2.47 26.59
CA LYS A 131 1.02 -2.86 27.94
C LYS A 131 -0.06 -3.63 28.69
#